data_AF-E1ZN17-F1
#
_entry.id   AF-E1ZN17-F1
#
_cell.length_a   1.000
_cell.length_b   1.000
_cell.length_c   1.000
_cell.angle_alpha   90.00
_cell.angle_beta   90.00
_cell.angle_gamma   90.00
#
_symmetry.space_group_name_H-M   'P 1'
#
loop_
_entity.id
_entity.type
_entity.pdbx_description
1 polymer ?
#
loop_
_entity_poly.entity_id
_entity_poly.type
_entity_poly.pdbx_seq_one_letter_code
_entity_poly.pdbx_strand_id
1 'polypeptide(L)'
;MDELTVQYSFQYEIAKADIDESAIRHDEAHQLVLSLAHAKADAIRAKLQAAGNGDEGLLVTCDQVVLHEGQILEKPADEAQARQFIAGYARAPASTVGSVVLTDLATGRSWEGVDVAEIHFEPIPAASVDALIAEGEVYWCAGGLMVEHALVAPHVTHMAGSLDSVMGLAKHLLLRLLCQAAADSAATAPL
;
A
#
# COMPACT_ATOMS: atom_id res chain seq x y z
N MET A 1 -4.18 5.88 8.55
CA MET A 1 -4.32 7.36 8.52
C MET A 1 -4.79 7.89 9.87
N ASP A 2 -5.79 7.28 10.51
CA ASP A 2 -6.36 7.75 11.79
C ASP A 2 -5.33 7.91 12.94
N GLU A 3 -4.35 7.02 13.04
CA GLU A 3 -3.29 7.20 14.04
C GLU A 3 -2.46 8.47 13.80
N LEU A 4 -2.17 8.78 12.54
CA LEU A 4 -1.40 9.96 12.16
C LEU A 4 -2.21 11.24 12.44
N THR A 5 -3.53 11.23 12.23
CA THR A 5 -4.38 12.40 12.49
C THR A 5 -4.43 12.71 13.97
N VAL A 6 -4.54 11.69 14.83
CA VAL A 6 -4.46 11.85 16.28
C VAL A 6 -3.09 12.39 16.70
N GLN A 7 -2.02 11.85 16.13
CA GLN A 7 -0.66 12.21 16.51
C GLN A 7 -0.25 13.62 16.06
N TYR A 8 -0.63 14.02 14.85
CA TYR A 8 -0.16 15.26 14.21
C TYR A 8 -1.26 16.32 14.02
N SER A 9 -2.49 16.05 14.45
CA SER A 9 -3.61 17.00 14.44
C SER A 9 -3.94 17.58 13.06
N PHE A 10 -3.94 16.76 12.01
CA PHE A 10 -4.44 17.16 10.69
C PHE A 10 -5.81 16.54 10.38
N GLN A 11 -6.55 17.18 9.48
CA GLN A 11 -7.79 16.65 8.92
C GLN A 11 -7.51 16.01 7.57
N TYR A 12 -8.27 14.98 7.23
CA TYR A 12 -8.20 14.33 5.92
C TYR A 12 -9.59 13.93 5.44
N GLU A 13 -9.72 13.82 4.13
CA GLU A 13 -10.90 13.29 3.45
C GLU A 13 -10.50 12.10 2.58
N ILE A 14 -11.43 11.17 2.38
CA ILE A 14 -11.20 10.00 1.54
C ILE A 14 -11.86 10.23 0.19
N ALA A 15 -11.06 10.20 -0.87
CA ALA A 15 -11.53 10.22 -2.25
C ALA A 15 -11.26 8.88 -2.93
N LYS A 16 -12.28 8.31 -3.57
CA LYS A 16 -12.15 7.06 -4.33
C LYS A 16 -11.69 7.36 -5.76
N ALA A 17 -10.49 6.86 -6.11
CA ALA A 17 -10.07 6.76 -7.49
C ALA A 17 -10.97 5.75 -8.23
N ASP A 18 -11.47 6.14 -9.39
CA ASP A 18 -12.25 5.25 -10.26
C ASP A 18 -11.37 4.92 -11.46
N ILE A 19 -10.47 3.96 -11.25
CA ILE A 19 -9.51 3.49 -12.24
C ILE A 19 -9.64 1.98 -12.41
N ASP A 20 -9.37 1.51 -13.61
CA ASP A 20 -9.17 0.09 -13.88
C ASP A 20 -7.72 -0.29 -13.55
N GLU A 21 -7.47 -0.68 -12.31
CA GLU A 21 -6.15 -1.14 -11.86
C GLU A 21 -5.63 -2.32 -12.70
N SER A 22 -6.52 -3.11 -13.32
CA SER A 22 -6.14 -4.28 -14.12
C SER A 22 -5.48 -3.92 -15.46
N ALA A 23 -5.74 -2.71 -15.96
CA ALA A 23 -5.16 -2.19 -17.20
C ALA A 23 -3.71 -1.68 -17.03
N ILE A 24 -3.26 -1.45 -15.79
CA ILE A 24 -1.93 -0.95 -15.47
C ILE A 24 -1.07 -2.14 -15.06
N ARG A 25 -0.06 -2.47 -15.87
CA ARG A 25 0.79 -3.63 -15.67
C ARG A 25 2.26 -3.27 -15.85
N HIS A 26 3.10 -3.86 -15.01
CA HIS A 26 4.54 -3.78 -15.12
C HIS A 26 5.17 -5.03 -14.52
N ASP A 27 6.28 -5.49 -15.09
CA ASP A 27 6.99 -6.69 -14.63
C ASP A 27 7.77 -6.48 -13.32
N GLU A 28 7.89 -5.23 -12.88
CA GLU A 28 8.71 -4.82 -11.73
C GLU A 28 7.77 -4.26 -10.67
N ALA A 29 7.71 -4.89 -9.49
CA ALA A 29 6.77 -4.54 -8.45
C ALA A 29 6.85 -3.05 -8.07
N HIS A 30 8.07 -2.51 -7.93
CA HIS A 30 8.30 -1.09 -7.62
C HIS A 30 7.66 -0.15 -8.65
N GLN A 31 7.79 -0.46 -9.93
CA GLN A 31 7.23 0.37 -11.01
C GLN A 31 5.72 0.21 -11.10
N LEU A 32 5.21 -1.00 -10.87
CA LEU A 32 3.77 -1.27 -10.84
C LEU A 32 3.08 -0.43 -9.77
N VAL A 33 3.56 -0.48 -8.52
CA VAL A 33 2.89 0.24 -7.42
C VAL A 33 2.99 1.76 -7.56
N LEU A 34 4.08 2.29 -8.12
CA LEU A 34 4.18 3.72 -8.41
C LEU A 34 3.20 4.12 -9.53
N SER A 35 3.13 3.32 -10.60
CA SER A 35 2.21 3.58 -11.71
C SER A 35 0.75 3.58 -11.26
N LEU A 36 0.37 2.63 -10.40
CA LEU A 36 -0.96 2.55 -9.82
C LEU A 36 -1.26 3.75 -8.91
N ALA A 37 -0.33 4.15 -8.04
CA ALA A 37 -0.51 5.32 -7.19
C ALA A 37 -0.63 6.63 -8.01
N HIS A 38 0.20 6.82 -9.04
CA HIS A 38 0.09 7.96 -9.95
C HIS A 38 -1.24 7.98 -10.71
N ALA A 39 -1.70 6.84 -11.23
CA ALA A 39 -2.99 6.77 -11.89
C ALA A 39 -4.16 7.12 -10.94
N LYS A 40 -4.08 6.71 -9.65
CA LYS A 40 -5.03 7.12 -8.62
C LYS A 40 -4.98 8.64 -8.40
N ALA A 41 -3.78 9.20 -8.33
CA ALA A 41 -3.59 10.63 -8.14
C ALA A 41 -4.20 11.45 -9.28
N ASP A 42 -3.92 11.06 -10.53
CA ASP A 42 -4.44 11.74 -11.72
C ASP A 42 -5.97 11.65 -11.81
N ALA A 43 -6.55 10.47 -11.53
CA ALA A 43 -8.00 10.30 -11.53
C ALA A 43 -8.70 11.14 -10.46
N ILE A 44 -8.13 11.23 -9.25
CA ILE A 44 -8.70 12.04 -8.17
C ILE A 44 -8.54 13.53 -8.49
N ARG A 45 -7.38 13.96 -8.99
CA ARG A 45 -7.14 15.36 -9.39
C ARG A 45 -8.11 15.81 -10.47
N ALA A 46 -8.34 14.99 -11.50
CA ALA A 46 -9.31 15.29 -12.54
C ALA A 46 -10.74 15.49 -11.97
N LYS A 47 -11.14 14.67 -10.98
CA LYS A 47 -12.43 14.82 -10.29
C LYS A 47 -12.50 16.11 -9.46
N LEU A 48 -11.46 16.43 -8.71
CA LEU A 48 -11.41 17.64 -7.88
C LEU A 48 -11.45 18.92 -8.73
N GLN A 49 -10.71 18.93 -9.85
CA GLN A 49 -10.74 20.02 -10.82
C GLN A 49 -12.13 20.21 -11.42
N ALA A 50 -12.80 19.11 -11.83
CA ALA A 50 -14.16 19.17 -12.35
C ALA A 50 -15.19 19.69 -11.32
N ALA A 51 -14.93 19.48 -10.04
CA ALA A 51 -15.77 19.97 -8.93
C ALA A 51 -15.46 21.41 -8.49
N GLY A 52 -14.41 22.05 -9.03
CA GLY A 52 -13.97 23.39 -8.62
C GLY A 52 -13.22 23.44 -7.28
N ASN A 53 -12.78 22.28 -6.76
CA ASN A 53 -12.05 22.14 -5.49
C ASN A 53 -10.59 21.69 -5.72
N GLY A 54 -10.00 22.08 -6.86
CA GLY A 54 -8.76 21.50 -7.36
C GLY A 54 -7.46 22.05 -6.76
N ASP A 55 -7.53 23.13 -5.98
CA ASP A 55 -6.38 24.03 -5.81
C ASP A 55 -5.84 24.11 -4.37
N GLU A 56 -6.37 23.34 -3.42
CA GLU A 56 -5.92 23.40 -2.02
C GLU A 56 -5.73 22.01 -1.41
N GLY A 57 -4.58 21.81 -0.74
CA GLY A 57 -4.27 20.64 0.06
C GLY A 57 -3.23 19.69 -0.55
N LEU A 58 -2.94 18.63 0.20
CA LEU A 58 -2.05 17.55 -0.22
C LEU A 58 -2.89 16.30 -0.50
N LEU A 59 -2.73 15.74 -1.69
CA LEU A 59 -3.29 14.46 -2.07
C LEU A 59 -2.30 13.34 -1.76
N VAL A 60 -2.71 12.36 -0.97
CA VAL A 60 -1.93 11.14 -0.72
C VAL A 60 -2.59 9.99 -1.48
N THR A 61 -1.79 9.30 -2.28
CA THR A 61 -2.19 8.05 -2.92
C THR A 61 -1.14 6.98 -2.67
N CYS A 62 -1.57 5.73 -2.61
CA CYS A 62 -0.71 4.59 -2.33
C CYS A 62 -1.24 3.35 -3.03
N ASP A 63 -0.34 2.41 -3.26
CA ASP A 63 -0.67 1.09 -3.76
C ASP A 63 0.29 0.06 -3.17
N GLN A 64 -0.12 -1.21 -3.08
CA GLN A 64 0.71 -2.26 -2.51
C GLN A 64 0.44 -3.61 -3.20
N VAL A 65 1.53 -4.32 -3.48
CA VAL A 65 1.50 -5.70 -3.95
C VAL A 65 2.37 -6.59 -3.06
N VAL A 66 2.19 -7.90 -3.18
CA VAL A 66 3.10 -8.90 -2.57
C VAL A 66 4.00 -9.47 -3.66
N LEU A 67 5.28 -9.62 -3.37
CA LEU A 67 6.25 -10.35 -4.18
C LEU A 67 6.59 -11.67 -3.47
N HIS A 68 6.51 -12.78 -4.19
CA HIS A 68 6.88 -14.08 -3.66
C HIS A 68 7.46 -14.95 -4.77
N GLU A 69 8.65 -15.53 -4.55
CA GLU A 69 9.37 -16.34 -5.55
C GLU A 69 9.52 -15.64 -6.93
N GLY A 70 9.67 -14.30 -6.92
CA GLY A 70 9.79 -13.48 -8.13
C GLY A 70 8.47 -13.18 -8.85
N GLN A 71 7.33 -13.55 -8.25
CA GLN A 71 5.99 -13.30 -8.80
C GLN A 71 5.26 -12.24 -8.01
N ILE A 72 4.61 -11.31 -8.71
CA ILE A 72 3.70 -10.33 -8.11
C ILE A 72 2.38 -11.05 -7.83
N LEU A 73 2.02 -11.14 -6.56
CA LEU A 73 0.77 -11.68 -6.07
C LEU A 73 -0.21 -10.53 -5.81
N GLU A 74 -1.23 -10.43 -6.65
CA GLU A 74 -2.39 -9.58 -6.42
C GLU A 74 -3.37 -10.25 -5.42
N LYS A 75 -4.59 -9.73 -5.30
CA LYS A 75 -5.64 -10.35 -4.50
C LYS A 75 -5.99 -11.74 -5.07
N PRO A 76 -6.15 -12.78 -4.24
CA PRO A 76 -6.57 -14.09 -4.72
C PRO A 76 -7.96 -14.01 -5.36
N ALA A 77 -8.11 -14.63 -6.54
CA ALA A 77 -9.36 -14.69 -7.28
C ALA A 77 -10.31 -15.77 -6.75
N ASP A 78 -9.77 -16.82 -6.12
CA ASP A 78 -10.53 -17.95 -5.59
C ASP A 78 -9.82 -18.63 -4.41
N GLU A 79 -10.52 -19.58 -3.78
CA GLU A 79 -10.02 -20.37 -2.65
C GLU A 79 -8.72 -21.12 -3.00
N ALA A 80 -8.63 -21.69 -4.20
CA ALA A 80 -7.47 -22.49 -4.60
C ALA A 80 -6.22 -21.62 -4.68
N GLN A 81 -6.36 -20.41 -5.22
CA GLN A 81 -5.28 -19.43 -5.29
C GLN A 81 -4.90 -18.89 -3.91
N ALA A 82 -5.87 -18.58 -3.04
CA ALA A 82 -5.60 -18.15 -1.67
C ALA A 82 -4.79 -19.21 -0.91
N ARG A 83 -5.19 -20.48 -1.02
CA ARG A 83 -4.47 -21.61 -0.43
C ARG A 83 -3.06 -21.76 -0.98
N GLN A 84 -2.90 -21.63 -2.30
CA GLN A 84 -1.59 -21.69 -2.96
C GLN A 84 -0.65 -20.59 -2.44
N PHE A 85 -1.15 -19.35 -2.32
CA PHE A 85 -0.36 -18.22 -1.82
C PHE A 85 0.08 -18.44 -0.37
N ILE A 86 -0.88 -18.70 0.53
CA ILE A 86 -0.61 -18.81 1.96
C ILE A 86 0.33 -20.00 2.27
N ALA A 87 0.14 -21.15 1.61
CA ALA A 87 1.04 -22.29 1.75
C ALA A 87 2.43 -22.04 1.14
N GLY A 88 2.54 -21.11 0.18
CA GLY A 88 3.80 -20.70 -0.45
C GLY A 88 4.77 -20.03 0.50
N TYR A 89 4.26 -19.23 1.43
CA TYR A 89 5.07 -18.39 2.32
C TYR A 89 6.01 -19.14 3.26
N ALA A 90 5.79 -20.44 3.47
CA ALA A 90 6.71 -21.28 4.23
C ALA A 90 7.93 -21.78 3.43
N ARG A 91 7.91 -21.65 2.09
CA ARG A 91 9.00 -22.08 1.21
C ARG A 91 10.01 -20.98 0.94
N ALA A 92 9.53 -19.74 0.84
CA ALA A 92 10.31 -18.54 0.57
C ALA A 92 9.63 -17.35 1.23
N PRO A 93 10.39 -16.29 1.61
CA PRO A 93 9.78 -15.11 2.18
C PRO A 93 8.77 -14.46 1.22
N ALA A 94 7.79 -13.79 1.80
CA ALA A 94 6.95 -12.84 1.10
C ALA A 94 7.54 -11.44 1.27
N SER A 95 7.43 -10.58 0.28
CA SER A 95 7.75 -9.16 0.44
C SER A 95 6.54 -8.31 0.09
N THR A 96 6.13 -7.40 0.95
CA THR A 96 5.24 -6.32 0.52
C THR A 96 6.06 -5.25 -0.17
N VAL A 97 5.58 -4.77 -1.30
CA VAL A 97 6.14 -3.61 -2.02
C VAL A 97 5.03 -2.59 -2.08
N GLY A 98 5.19 -1.46 -1.38
CA GLY A 98 4.16 -0.43 -1.24
C GLY A 98 4.67 0.94 -1.67
N SER A 99 3.89 1.67 -2.45
CA SER A 99 4.19 3.04 -2.88
C SER A 99 3.42 4.06 -2.05
N VAL A 100 4.00 5.26 -1.92
CA VAL A 100 3.27 6.45 -1.50
C VAL A 100 3.64 7.58 -2.45
N VAL A 101 2.63 8.24 -3.01
CA VAL A 101 2.75 9.46 -3.80
C VAL A 101 1.98 10.57 -3.08
N LEU A 102 2.71 11.62 -2.73
CA LEU A 102 2.21 12.86 -2.14
C LEU A 102 2.20 13.93 -3.23
N THR A 103 1.05 14.52 -3.52
CA THR A 103 0.90 15.55 -4.55
C THR A 103 0.33 16.83 -3.95
N ASP A 104 1.04 17.94 -4.12
CA ASP A 104 0.51 19.27 -3.86
C ASP A 104 -0.48 19.65 -4.95
N LEU A 105 -1.74 19.85 -4.56
CA LEU A 105 -2.83 20.14 -5.49
C LEU A 105 -2.69 21.52 -6.12
N ALA A 106 -2.13 22.50 -5.41
CA ALA A 106 -1.97 23.88 -5.89
C ALA A 106 -0.87 23.98 -6.96
N THR A 107 0.26 23.30 -6.74
CA THR A 107 1.43 23.38 -7.64
C THR A 107 1.51 22.24 -8.64
N GLY A 108 0.81 21.13 -8.39
CA GLY A 108 0.92 19.88 -9.13
C GLY A 108 2.23 19.12 -8.88
N ARG A 109 3.07 19.60 -7.95
CA ARG A 109 4.33 18.94 -7.61
C ARG A 109 4.07 17.67 -6.81
N SER A 110 4.84 16.62 -7.09
CA SER A 110 4.76 15.36 -6.36
C SER A 110 6.07 14.96 -5.69
N TRP A 111 5.95 14.21 -4.61
CA TRP A 111 7.01 13.49 -3.93
C TRP A 111 6.57 12.03 -3.79
N GLU A 112 7.48 11.10 -4.03
CA GLU A 112 7.14 9.68 -4.05
C GLU A 112 8.21 8.85 -3.37
N GLY A 113 7.80 7.64 -2.98
CA GLY A 113 8.75 6.60 -2.65
C GLY A 113 8.09 5.24 -2.63
N VAL A 114 8.94 4.22 -2.51
CA VAL A 114 8.54 2.83 -2.32
C VAL A 114 9.18 2.33 -1.04
N ASP A 115 8.39 1.56 -0.30
CA ASP A 115 8.79 0.86 0.89
C ASP A 115 8.64 -0.65 0.67
N VAL A 116 9.53 -1.43 1.27
CA VAL A 116 9.55 -2.88 1.14
C VAL A 116 9.69 -3.49 2.52
N ALA A 117 8.80 -4.43 2.85
CA ALA A 117 8.94 -5.26 4.04
C ALA A 117 9.02 -6.73 3.63
N GLU A 118 9.97 -7.46 4.20
CA GLU A 118 10.14 -8.89 3.98
C GLU A 118 9.66 -9.68 5.20
N ILE A 119 8.88 -10.73 4.97
CA ILE A 119 8.24 -11.53 6.00
C ILE A 119 8.57 -13.01 5.77
N HIS A 120 9.09 -13.64 6.82
CA HIS A 120 9.40 -15.06 6.85
C HIS A 120 8.38 -15.79 7.70
N PHE A 121 7.92 -16.93 7.20
CA PHE A 121 6.92 -17.76 7.87
C PHE A 121 7.47 -19.16 8.13
N GLU A 122 7.09 -19.73 9.27
CA GLU A 122 7.02 -21.18 9.39
C GLU A 122 5.72 -21.70 8.71
N PRO A 123 5.58 -23.01 8.48
CA PRO A 123 4.36 -23.56 7.88
C PRO A 123 3.08 -23.18 8.64
N ILE A 124 2.18 -22.45 7.96
CA ILE A 124 0.85 -22.15 8.47
C ILE A 124 -0.02 -23.43 8.40
N PRO A 125 -0.63 -23.89 9.50
CA PRO A 125 -1.44 -25.09 9.52
C PRO A 125 -2.60 -25.04 8.53
N ALA A 126 -2.88 -26.15 7.85
CA ALA A 126 -3.97 -26.23 6.87
C ALA A 126 -5.33 -25.80 7.46
N ALA A 127 -5.60 -26.12 8.73
CA ALA A 127 -6.81 -25.69 9.42
C ALA A 127 -6.89 -24.16 9.61
N SER A 128 -5.75 -23.49 9.84
CA SER A 128 -5.68 -22.03 9.89
C SER A 128 -5.96 -21.43 8.50
N VAL A 129 -5.42 -22.04 7.44
CA VAL A 129 -5.69 -21.63 6.06
C VAL A 129 -7.17 -21.78 5.69
N ASP A 130 -7.79 -22.91 6.06
CA ASP A 130 -9.22 -23.15 5.83
C ASP A 130 -10.09 -22.09 6.52
N ALA A 131 -9.76 -21.75 7.76
CA ALA A 131 -10.48 -20.74 8.52
C ALA A 131 -10.34 -19.34 7.91
N LEU A 132 -9.13 -18.94 7.51
CA LEU A 132 -8.87 -17.66 6.81
C LEU A 132 -9.69 -17.52 5.52
N ILE A 133 -9.76 -18.60 4.74
CA ILE A 133 -10.51 -18.66 3.48
C ILE A 133 -12.01 -18.57 3.74
N ALA A 134 -12.50 -19.23 4.80
CA ALA A 134 -13.90 -19.18 5.20
C ALA A 134 -14.32 -17.79 5.74
N GLU A 135 -13.41 -17.08 6.40
CA GLU A 135 -13.61 -15.68 6.83
C GLU A 135 -13.69 -14.73 5.63
N GLY A 136 -12.92 -15.00 4.58
CA GLY A 136 -13.00 -14.32 3.28
C GLY A 136 -12.24 -12.99 3.19
N GLU A 137 -11.65 -12.51 4.29
CA GLU A 137 -10.80 -11.31 4.28
C GLU A 137 -9.57 -11.47 3.36
N VAL A 138 -9.07 -12.70 3.19
CA VAL A 138 -7.95 -13.04 2.31
C VAL A 138 -8.13 -12.55 0.86
N TYR A 139 -9.37 -12.46 0.36
CA TYR A 139 -9.68 -12.03 -1.00
C TYR A 139 -9.52 -10.51 -1.19
N TRP A 140 -9.37 -9.76 -0.11
CA TRP A 140 -9.18 -8.31 -0.14
C TRP A 140 -7.72 -7.91 0.11
N CYS A 141 -6.86 -8.87 0.45
CA CYS A 141 -5.44 -8.66 0.76
C CYS A 141 -4.57 -9.13 -0.41
N ALA A 142 -3.58 -8.32 -0.82
CA ALA A 142 -2.59 -8.75 -1.81
C ALA A 142 -1.87 -10.02 -1.32
N GLY A 143 -1.79 -11.04 -2.18
CA GLY A 143 -1.26 -12.35 -1.82
C GLY A 143 -2.06 -13.11 -0.73
N GLY A 144 -3.23 -12.62 -0.30
CA GLY A 144 -3.87 -13.14 0.92
C GLY A 144 -3.00 -13.00 2.17
N LEU A 145 -2.03 -12.08 2.16
CA LEU A 145 -1.07 -11.87 3.23
C LEU A 145 -1.72 -11.03 4.35
N MET A 146 -1.88 -11.63 5.53
CA MET A 146 -2.53 -11.00 6.70
C MET A 146 -1.68 -11.23 7.96
N VAL A 147 -0.54 -10.55 8.07
CA VAL A 147 0.47 -10.80 9.12
C VAL A 147 -0.03 -10.57 10.54
N GLU A 148 -1.02 -9.70 10.69
CA GLU A 148 -1.66 -9.32 11.95
C GLU A 148 -2.79 -10.26 12.36
N HIS A 149 -3.27 -11.10 11.43
CA HIS A 149 -4.38 -12.00 11.69
C HIS A 149 -4.00 -13.02 12.75
N ALA A 150 -4.89 -13.29 13.71
CA ALA A 150 -4.61 -14.18 14.84
C ALA A 150 -4.20 -15.61 14.42
N LEU A 151 -4.64 -16.05 13.24
CA LEU A 151 -4.30 -17.36 12.66
C LEU A 151 -2.97 -17.39 11.89
N VAL A 152 -2.38 -16.23 11.61
CA VAL A 152 -1.16 -16.07 10.80
C VAL A 152 -0.01 -15.55 11.65
N ALA A 153 -0.27 -14.55 12.52
CA ALA A 153 0.73 -13.89 13.36
C ALA A 153 1.62 -14.86 14.16
N PRO A 154 1.12 -15.97 14.75
CA PRO A 154 1.97 -16.93 15.45
C PRO A 154 3.03 -17.62 14.57
N HIS A 155 2.82 -17.63 13.26
CA HIS A 155 3.70 -18.30 12.29
C HIS A 155 4.69 -17.35 11.61
N VAL A 156 4.66 -16.06 11.93
CA VAL A 156 5.68 -15.10 11.48
C VAL A 156 6.95 -15.33 12.30
N THR A 157 8.01 -15.79 11.64
CA THR A 157 9.30 -16.10 12.30
C THR A 157 10.26 -14.92 12.26
N HIS A 158 10.18 -14.10 11.22
CA HIS A 158 10.99 -12.90 11.06
C HIS A 158 10.27 -11.88 10.19
N MET A 159 10.47 -10.59 10.49
CA MET A 159 9.99 -9.49 9.67
C MET A 159 11.07 -8.41 9.60
N ALA A 160 11.51 -8.10 8.39
CA ALA A 160 12.40 -6.99 8.09
C ALA A 160 11.58 -5.86 7.45
N GLY A 161 11.21 -4.87 8.26
CA GLY A 161 10.29 -3.79 7.86
C GLY A 161 9.37 -3.41 9.02
N SER A 162 8.47 -2.45 8.81
CA SER A 162 7.48 -2.08 9.83
C SER A 162 6.16 -2.81 9.60
N LEU A 163 5.36 -3.02 10.66
CA LEU A 163 4.02 -3.61 10.50
C LEU A 163 3.15 -2.74 9.58
N ASP A 164 3.27 -1.41 9.68
CA ASP A 164 2.58 -0.46 8.81
C ASP A 164 2.93 -0.63 7.32
N SER A 165 4.18 -1.02 7.02
CA SER A 165 4.67 -1.37 5.68
C SER A 165 3.96 -2.59 5.08
N VAL A 166 3.39 -3.46 5.92
CA VAL A 166 2.65 -4.65 5.49
C VAL A 166 1.17 -4.35 5.37
N MET A 167 0.65 -3.48 6.24
CA MET A 167 -0.77 -3.14 6.35
C MET A 167 -1.26 -2.07 5.34
N GLY A 168 -0.54 -1.81 4.26
CA GLY A 168 -1.05 -1.03 3.11
C GLY A 168 -0.68 0.46 3.07
N LEU A 169 -0.11 1.04 4.13
CA LEU A 169 0.43 2.41 4.09
C LEU A 169 1.66 2.53 4.98
N ALA A 170 2.84 2.64 4.35
CA ALA A 170 4.09 2.91 5.03
C ALA A 170 4.07 4.32 5.67
N LYS A 171 3.63 4.40 6.93
CA LYS A 171 3.48 5.68 7.67
C LYS A 171 4.80 6.45 7.74
N HIS A 172 5.91 5.75 7.96
CA HIS A 172 7.25 6.38 8.01
C HIS A 172 7.62 7.03 6.66
N LEU A 173 7.24 6.38 5.55
CA LEU A 173 7.48 6.89 4.21
C LEU A 173 6.64 8.15 3.98
N LEU A 174 5.35 8.11 4.31
CA LEU A 174 4.48 9.28 4.23
C LEU A 174 5.03 10.46 5.04
N LEU A 175 5.44 10.24 6.29
CA LEU A 175 6.01 11.28 7.13
C LEU A 175 7.28 11.88 6.52
N ARG A 176 8.15 11.05 5.94
CA ARG A 176 9.35 11.52 5.23
C ARG A 176 8.98 12.40 4.03
N LEU A 177 8.00 12.01 3.23
CA LEU A 177 7.54 12.80 2.07
C LEU A 177 6.91 14.13 2.51
N LEU A 178 6.14 14.13 3.60
CA LEU A 178 5.59 15.36 4.19
C LEU A 178 6.71 16.33 4.65
N CYS A 179 7.76 15.82 5.30
CA CYS A 179 8.91 16.63 5.66
C CYS A 179 9.64 17.20 4.44
N GLN A 180 9.80 16.42 3.37
CA GLN A 180 10.40 16.88 2.12
C GLN A 180 9.57 18.00 1.48
N ALA A 181 8.25 17.81 1.38
CA ALA A 181 7.35 18.83 0.85
C ALA A 181 7.40 20.13 1.66
N ALA A 182 7.40 20.04 3.00
CA ALA A 182 7.51 21.22 3.86
C ALA A 182 8.84 21.97 3.70
N ALA A 183 9.96 21.25 3.59
CA ALA A 183 11.27 21.84 3.38
C ALA A 183 11.36 22.56 2.02
N ASP A 184 10.79 21.96 0.98
CA ASP A 184 10.76 22.53 -0.36
C ASP A 184 9.89 23.79 -0.43
N SER A 185 8.72 23.80 0.23
CA SER A 185 7.86 24.98 0.31
C SER A 185 8.54 26.14 1.04
N ALA A 186 9.27 25.86 2.12
CA ALA A 186 10.03 26.86 2.86
C ALA A 186 11.18 27.46 2.03
N ALA A 187 11.81 26.69 1.15
CA ALA A 187 12.86 27.17 0.25
C ALA A 187 12.32 28.10 -0.86
N THR A 188 11.02 28.04 -1.16
CA THR A 188 10.36 28.86 -2.19
C THR A 188 9.65 30.11 -1.67
N ALA A 189 9.60 30.33 -0.35
CA ALA A 189 8.99 31.52 0.24
C ALA A 189 9.86 32.77 -0.02
N PRO A 190 9.31 33.88 -0.54
CA PRO A 190 10.08 35.11 -0.74
C PRO A 190 10.55 35.68 0.61
N LEU A 191 11.81 36.13 0.65
CA LEU A 191 12.44 36.84 1.78
C LEU A 191 11.74 38.16 2.11
#